data_AF-A0A2V9D1Q7-F1
#
_entry.id   AF-A0A2V9D1Q7-F1
#
_cell.length_a   1.000
_cell.length_b   1.000
_cell.length_c   1.000
_cell.angle_alpha   90.00
_cell.angle_beta   90.00
_cell.angle_gamma   90.00
#
_symmetry.space_group_name_H-M   'P 1'
#
loop_
_entity.id
_entity.type
_entity.pdbx_description
1 polymer ?
#
loop_
_entity_poly.entity_id
_entity_poly.type
_entity_poly.pdbx_seq_one_letter_code
_entity_poly.pdbx_strand_id
1 'polypeptide(L)'
;PGQLPPLLQGFKAVPPLVTDINLSLDDRFLYVSCWGTGELLQYDVSDPFRPVQTGSVKLGGIVRRQAHTSYPDVPLNGGPQMVEISRDGRRVYLTNSLYRSWDEQFYPDGVRGWLAKLDINPNGGMRLDPKLFLQLDSMRPHQVRLEGGDSSSDSFCFS
;
A
#
# COMPACT_ATOMS: atom_id res chain seq x y z
N PRO A 1 -3.74 0.73 24.28
CA PRO A 1 -5.22 0.60 24.16
C PRO A 1 -5.91 1.90 23.68
N GLY A 2 -5.59 3.06 24.27
CA GLY A 2 -6.29 4.32 23.96
C GLY A 2 -6.14 4.86 22.53
N GLN A 3 -5.14 4.39 21.77
CA GLN A 3 -4.92 4.77 20.37
C GLN A 3 -5.59 3.81 19.36
N LEU A 4 -6.18 2.71 19.83
CA LEU A 4 -6.82 1.72 18.97
C LEU A 4 -8.29 2.10 18.72
N PRO A 5 -8.82 1.87 17.50
CA PRO A 5 -10.25 2.00 17.25
C PRO A 5 -11.02 1.01 18.13
N PRO A 6 -12.30 1.30 18.49
CA PRO A 6 -13.09 0.47 19.39
C PRO A 6 -13.07 -1.03 19.03
N LEU A 7 -13.15 -1.33 17.73
CA LEU A 7 -13.09 -2.70 17.19
C LEU A 7 -11.84 -3.48 17.63
N LEU A 8 -10.69 -2.80 17.80
CA LEU A 8 -9.40 -3.43 18.10
C LEU A 8 -8.99 -3.36 19.57
N GLN A 9 -9.70 -2.63 20.42
CA GLN A 9 -9.30 -2.41 21.81
C GLN A 9 -9.21 -3.71 22.63
N GLY A 10 -10.14 -4.65 22.40
CA GLY A 10 -10.15 -5.95 23.07
C GLY A 10 -8.93 -6.82 22.74
N PHE A 11 -8.39 -6.69 21.53
CA PHE A 11 -7.22 -7.43 21.07
C PHE A 11 -5.89 -6.79 21.49
N LYS A 12 -5.90 -5.49 21.82
CA LYS A 12 -4.71 -4.71 22.23
C LYS A 12 -3.57 -4.72 21.20
N ALA A 13 -3.88 -5.04 19.94
CA ALA A 13 -2.91 -5.13 18.85
C ALA A 13 -3.50 -4.60 17.54
N VAL A 14 -2.62 -4.20 16.63
CA VAL A 14 -2.97 -3.84 15.25
C VAL A 14 -2.64 -5.03 14.36
N PRO A 15 -3.62 -5.70 13.74
CA PRO A 15 -3.34 -6.71 12.72
C PRO A 15 -2.75 -6.03 11.47
N PRO A 16 -1.86 -6.71 10.70
CA PRO A 16 -1.36 -6.18 9.43
C PRO A 16 -2.48 -5.85 8.45
N LEU A 17 -3.55 -6.66 8.44
CA LEU A 17 -4.66 -6.58 7.47
C LEU A 17 -4.12 -6.54 6.05
N VAL A 18 -3.60 -7.68 5.58
CA VAL A 18 -3.19 -7.83 4.18
C VAL A 18 -4.44 -7.80 3.31
N THR A 19 -4.65 -6.71 2.58
CA THR A 19 -5.87 -6.49 1.80
C THR A 19 -5.68 -6.59 0.29
N ASP A 20 -4.45 -6.43 -0.18
CA ASP A 20 -4.11 -6.50 -1.60
C ASP A 20 -2.69 -7.01 -1.81
N ILE A 21 -2.47 -7.65 -2.95
CA ILE A 21 -1.17 -8.11 -3.42
C ILE A 21 -1.06 -7.88 -4.93
N ASN A 22 0.14 -7.60 -5.42
CA ASN A 22 0.39 -7.44 -6.85
C ASN A 22 1.80 -7.96 -7.19
N LEU A 23 1.94 -8.63 -8.33
CA LEU A 23 3.16 -9.29 -8.78
C LEU A 23 3.72 -8.52 -9.97
N SER A 24 5.01 -8.21 -9.97
CA SER A 24 5.64 -7.57 -11.14
C SER A 24 5.58 -8.48 -12.36
N LEU A 25 5.49 -7.90 -13.57
CA LEU A 25 5.36 -8.66 -14.81
C LEU A 25 6.55 -9.58 -15.15
N ASP A 26 7.69 -9.42 -14.49
CA ASP A 26 8.85 -10.32 -14.58
C ASP A 26 8.78 -11.47 -13.57
N ASP A 27 7.64 -11.65 -12.89
CA ASP A 27 7.34 -12.65 -11.86
C ASP A 27 8.32 -12.66 -10.67
N ARG A 28 9.05 -11.56 -10.46
CA ARG A 28 10.14 -11.53 -9.47
C ARG A 28 9.76 -10.88 -8.15
N PHE A 29 8.99 -9.80 -8.15
CA PHE A 29 8.68 -9.05 -6.93
C PHE A 29 7.19 -9.07 -6.61
N LEU A 30 6.86 -9.62 -5.43
CA LEU A 30 5.53 -9.59 -4.85
C LEU A 30 5.41 -8.42 -3.86
N TYR A 31 4.39 -7.60 -4.04
CA TYR A 31 4.07 -6.48 -3.15
C TYR A 31 2.86 -6.83 -2.29
N VAL A 32 2.92 -6.50 -1.00
CA VAL A 32 1.90 -6.88 -0.01
C VAL A 32 1.49 -5.67 0.80
N SER A 33 0.23 -5.24 0.62
CA SER A 33 -0.35 -4.07 1.31
C SER A 33 -0.87 -4.44 2.69
N CYS A 34 -0.18 -4.00 3.74
CA CYS A 34 -0.60 -4.16 5.13
C CYS A 34 -1.34 -2.90 5.60
N TRP A 35 -2.64 -2.86 5.31
CA TRP A 35 -3.49 -1.69 5.51
C TRP A 35 -3.64 -1.27 6.98
N GLY A 36 -3.62 -2.25 7.90
CA GLY A 36 -3.77 -1.99 9.33
C GLY A 36 -2.50 -1.41 9.95
N THR A 37 -1.35 -2.02 9.71
CA THR A 37 -0.06 -1.56 10.24
C THR A 37 0.52 -0.36 9.50
N GLY A 38 0.02 -0.05 8.29
CA GLY A 38 0.46 1.07 7.47
C GLY A 38 1.80 0.81 6.81
N GLU A 39 1.91 -0.33 6.13
CA GLU A 39 3.18 -0.79 5.56
C GLU A 39 2.96 -1.52 4.23
N LEU A 40 3.75 -1.18 3.22
CA LEU A 40 3.88 -1.99 2.00
C LEU A 40 5.14 -2.83 2.17
N LEU A 41 5.04 -4.12 1.91
CA LEU A 41 6.17 -5.05 1.91
C LEU A 41 6.51 -5.44 0.47
N GLN A 42 7.79 -5.68 0.21
CA GLN A 42 8.27 -6.24 -1.05
C GLN A 42 9.04 -7.53 -0.77
N TYR A 43 8.70 -8.56 -1.53
CA TYR A 43 9.35 -9.87 -1.49
C TYR A 43 9.93 -10.21 -2.85
N ASP A 44 11.19 -10.64 -2.90
CA ASP A 44 11.72 -11.38 -4.05
C ASP A 44 11.17 -12.81 -3.98
N VAL A 45 10.46 -13.20 -5.04
CA VAL A 45 9.79 -14.49 -5.20
C VAL A 45 10.36 -15.27 -6.39
N SER A 46 11.61 -15.01 -6.77
CA SER A 46 12.34 -15.81 -7.78
C SER A 46 12.31 -17.32 -7.44
N ASP A 47 12.26 -17.66 -6.15
CA ASP A 47 11.76 -18.94 -5.66
C ASP A 47 10.39 -18.71 -4.99
N PRO A 48 9.27 -19.08 -5.64
CA PRO A 48 7.93 -18.81 -5.11
C PRO A 48 7.62 -19.62 -3.83
N PHE A 49 8.36 -20.69 -3.55
CA PHE A 49 8.21 -21.48 -2.33
C PHE A 49 9.05 -20.94 -1.17
N ARG A 50 9.95 -19.98 -1.44
CA ARG A 50 10.82 -19.36 -0.44
C ARG A 50 10.93 -17.84 -0.64
N PRO A 51 9.82 -17.07 -0.49
CA PRO A 51 9.85 -15.61 -0.60
C PRO A 51 10.86 -14.98 0.36
N VAL A 52 11.67 -14.05 -0.15
CA VAL A 52 12.65 -13.29 0.64
C VAL A 52 12.22 -11.84 0.72
N GLN A 53 12.00 -11.30 1.92
CA GLN A 53 11.66 -9.89 2.07
C GLN A 53 12.87 -9.02 1.67
N THR A 54 12.70 -8.14 0.69
CA THR A 54 13.76 -7.26 0.17
C THR A 54 13.53 -5.79 0.52
N GLY A 55 12.31 -5.41 0.89
CA GLY A 55 11.98 -4.02 1.18
C GLY A 55 10.74 -3.84 2.03
N SER A 56 10.63 -2.64 2.60
CA SER A 56 9.44 -2.18 3.31
C SER A 56 9.37 -0.65 3.25
N VAL A 57 8.15 -0.12 3.08
CA VAL A 57 7.85 1.30 3.20
C VAL A 57 6.65 1.46 4.13
N LYS A 58 6.80 2.36 5.11
CA LYS A 58 5.75 2.68 6.07
C LYS A 58 5.05 3.96 5.62
N LEU A 59 3.73 3.93 5.58
CA LEU A 59 2.89 5.08 5.20
C LEU A 59 1.51 4.90 5.84
N GLY A 60 1.00 5.90 6.56
CA GLY A 60 -0.25 5.78 7.31
C GLY A 60 -0.22 4.72 8.42
N GLY A 61 -1.28 3.92 8.52
CA GLY A 61 -1.52 2.88 9.52
C GLY A 61 -2.40 3.35 10.68
N ILE A 62 -3.09 2.41 11.32
CA ILE A 62 -4.09 2.67 12.39
C ILE A 62 -3.47 3.48 13.54
N VAL A 63 -2.33 3.03 14.04
CA VAL A 63 -1.61 3.69 15.16
C VAL A 63 -0.43 4.51 14.66
N ARG A 64 0.34 3.98 13.70
CA ARG A 64 1.59 4.59 13.23
C ARG A 64 1.36 5.97 12.63
N ARG A 65 0.26 6.14 11.87
CA ARG A 65 -0.12 7.38 11.19
C ARG A 65 1.04 8.05 10.44
N GLN A 66 1.90 7.23 9.82
CA GLN A 66 3.17 7.67 9.22
C GLN A 66 2.93 8.68 8.11
N ALA A 67 3.51 9.86 8.26
CA ALA A 67 3.45 10.92 7.26
C ALA A 67 4.24 10.56 5.99
N HIS A 68 3.84 11.15 4.87
CA HIS A 68 4.64 11.13 3.64
C HIS A 68 5.90 11.99 3.83
N THR A 69 7.02 11.61 3.22
CA THR A 69 8.32 12.33 3.38
C THR A 69 8.26 13.79 2.95
N SER A 70 7.40 14.12 1.99
CA SER A 70 7.20 15.50 1.51
C SER A 70 6.29 16.35 2.41
N TYR A 71 5.58 15.72 3.35
CA TYR A 71 4.66 16.37 4.29
C TYR A 71 4.86 15.80 5.70
N PRO A 72 6.06 15.92 6.29
CA PRO A 72 6.44 15.19 7.50
C PRO A 72 5.55 15.51 8.72
N ASP A 73 4.95 16.70 8.74
CA ASP A 73 4.07 17.17 9.83
C ASP A 73 2.59 16.81 9.62
N VAL A 74 2.24 16.07 8.56
CA VAL A 74 0.87 15.69 8.22
C VAL A 74 0.66 14.19 8.44
N PRO A 75 0.11 13.76 9.59
CA PRO A 75 -0.17 12.36 9.86
C PRO A 75 -1.21 11.82 8.87
N LEU A 76 -0.89 10.69 8.25
CA LEU A 76 -1.79 10.03 7.31
C LEU A 76 -2.64 8.98 8.01
N ASN A 77 -3.91 8.91 7.64
CA ASN A 77 -4.80 7.84 8.04
C ASN A 77 -5.17 6.96 6.83
N GLY A 78 -5.83 5.83 7.07
CA GLY A 78 -5.72 4.69 6.16
C GLY A 78 -4.31 4.10 6.19
N GLY A 79 -4.06 3.10 5.36
CA GLY A 79 -2.73 2.55 5.10
C GLY A 79 -2.64 2.12 3.63
N PRO A 80 -1.52 1.54 3.16
CA PRO A 80 -1.46 0.94 1.84
C PRO A 80 -2.61 -0.06 1.68
N GLN A 81 -3.47 0.17 0.70
CA GLN A 81 -4.62 -0.67 0.40
C GLN A 81 -4.45 -1.26 -1.01
N MET A 82 -4.94 -0.63 -2.08
CA MET A 82 -4.68 -1.11 -3.43
C MET A 82 -3.24 -0.77 -3.83
N VAL A 83 -2.59 -1.72 -4.48
CA VAL A 83 -1.24 -1.58 -5.01
C VAL A 83 -1.25 -1.86 -6.51
N GLU A 84 -0.72 -0.93 -7.30
CA GLU A 84 -0.59 -1.09 -8.75
C GLU A 84 0.86 -0.88 -9.21
N ILE A 85 1.32 -1.70 -10.16
CA ILE A 85 2.72 -1.73 -10.57
C ILE A 85 2.81 -1.39 -12.06
N SER A 86 3.71 -0.47 -12.42
CA SER A 86 3.99 -0.18 -13.82
C SER A 86 4.57 -1.39 -14.55
N ARG A 87 4.28 -1.53 -15.84
CA ARG A 87 4.73 -2.67 -16.67
C ARG A 87 6.24 -2.91 -16.66
N ASP A 88 7.04 -1.86 -16.51
CA ASP A 88 8.51 -1.95 -16.40
C ASP A 88 9.01 -2.30 -14.99
N GLY A 89 8.12 -2.51 -14.03
CA GLY A 89 8.43 -2.86 -12.63
C GLY A 89 9.09 -1.75 -11.81
N ARG A 90 9.25 -0.54 -12.37
CA ARG A 90 10.04 0.53 -11.74
C ARG A 90 9.24 1.44 -10.81
N ARG A 91 7.90 1.39 -10.88
CA ARG A 91 7.01 2.28 -10.13
C ARG A 91 5.86 1.49 -9.53
N VAL A 92 5.55 1.82 -8.29
CA VAL A 92 4.38 1.30 -7.59
C VAL A 92 3.50 2.47 -7.15
N TYR A 93 2.19 2.30 -7.26
CA TYR A 93 1.19 3.28 -6.89
C TYR A 93 0.30 2.70 -5.79
N LEU A 94 0.08 3.48 -4.74
CA LEU A 94 -0.73 3.09 -3.59
C LEU A 94 -1.92 4.03 -3.42
N THR A 95 -3.04 3.46 -3.02
CA THR A 95 -4.20 4.17 -2.47
C THR A 95 -4.57 3.57 -1.12
N ASN A 96 -5.50 4.20 -0.39
CA ASN A 96 -5.64 3.95 1.05
C ASN A 96 -7.03 3.60 1.57
N SER A 97 -8.06 3.57 0.72
CA SER A 97 -9.41 3.16 1.14
C SER A 97 -9.67 1.70 0.77
N LEU A 98 -10.32 0.98 1.69
CA LEU A 98 -10.72 -0.42 1.47
C LEU A 98 -12.19 -0.51 1.05
N TYR A 99 -13.08 -0.13 1.97
CA TYR A 99 -14.52 -0.20 1.77
C TYR A 99 -15.18 0.68 2.83
N ARG A 100 -16.17 1.49 2.44
CA ARG A 100 -16.66 2.60 3.30
C ARG A 100 -16.98 2.19 4.74
N SER A 101 -17.74 1.12 4.93
CA SER A 101 -18.15 0.68 6.27
C SER A 101 -17.00 0.08 7.08
N TRP A 102 -15.99 -0.50 6.42
CA TRP A 102 -14.79 -1.02 7.07
C TRP A 102 -13.85 0.13 7.44
N ASP A 103 -13.64 1.07 6.52
CA ASP A 103 -12.87 2.30 6.76
C ASP A 103 -13.34 2.99 8.05
N GLU A 104 -14.66 3.13 8.23
CA GLU A 104 -15.26 3.79 9.40
C GLU A 104 -15.05 3.01 10.72
N GLN A 105 -14.93 1.68 10.65
CA GLN A 105 -14.65 0.85 11.83
C GLN A 105 -13.19 0.91 12.25
N PHE A 106 -12.26 0.89 11.30
CA PHE A 106 -10.81 0.87 11.57
C PHE A 106 -10.19 2.27 11.71
N TYR A 107 -10.78 3.27 11.03
CA TYR A 107 -10.38 4.67 11.03
C TYR A 107 -11.60 5.56 11.35
N PRO A 108 -12.06 5.58 12.61
CA PRO A 108 -13.27 6.29 13.02
C PRO A 108 -13.17 7.82 12.88
N ASP A 109 -11.95 8.36 12.74
CA ASP A 109 -11.70 9.77 12.40
C ASP A 109 -11.93 10.10 10.92
N GLY A 110 -12.33 9.13 10.11
CA GLY A 110 -12.67 9.28 8.70
C GLY A 110 -11.43 9.25 7.78
N VAL A 111 -11.34 8.26 6.90
CA VAL A 111 -10.25 8.14 5.92
C VAL A 111 -10.19 9.37 5.01
N ARG A 112 -9.03 10.04 5.00
CA ARG A 112 -8.65 11.09 4.05
C ARG A 112 -7.93 10.42 2.88
N GLY A 113 -8.50 10.50 1.69
CA GLY A 113 -7.97 9.80 0.52
C GLY A 113 -6.59 10.31 0.10
N TRP A 114 -5.69 9.40 -0.23
CA TRP A 114 -4.42 9.76 -0.83
C TRP A 114 -3.95 8.73 -1.87
N LEU A 115 -3.14 9.22 -2.81
CA LEU A 115 -2.37 8.41 -3.75
C LEU A 115 -0.88 8.72 -3.57
N ALA A 116 -0.05 7.69 -3.48
CA ALA A 116 1.40 7.81 -3.37
C ALA A 116 2.09 6.98 -4.45
N LYS A 117 3.22 7.48 -4.97
CA LYS A 117 4.12 6.72 -5.84
C LYS A 117 5.35 6.26 -5.05
N LEU A 118 5.84 5.06 -5.38
CA LEU A 118 7.13 4.55 -4.95
C LEU A 118 8.02 4.30 -6.16
N ASP A 119 9.31 4.58 -6.01
CA ASP A 119 10.35 4.15 -6.92
C ASP A 119 10.92 2.80 -6.46
N ILE A 120 11.04 1.87 -7.40
CA ILE A 120 11.54 0.51 -7.14
C ILE A 120 13.00 0.38 -7.55
N ASN A 121 13.80 -0.21 -6.67
CA ASN A 121 15.15 -0.66 -7.00
C ASN A 121 15.07 -2.03 -7.70
N PRO A 122 15.60 -2.19 -8.93
CA PRO A 122 15.56 -3.48 -9.64
C PRO A 122 16.30 -4.63 -8.92
N ASN A 123 17.14 -4.30 -7.94
CA ASN A 123 17.84 -5.29 -7.09
C ASN A 123 17.12 -5.57 -5.76
N GLY A 124 15.90 -5.06 -5.57
CA GLY A 124 15.16 -5.13 -4.32
C GLY A 124 15.29 -3.85 -3.49
N GLY A 125 14.21 -3.53 -2.80
CA GLY A 125 14.00 -2.28 -2.09
C GLY A 125 13.10 -1.31 -2.87
N MET A 126 12.51 -0.39 -2.11
CA MET A 126 11.61 0.64 -2.62
C MET A 126 11.69 1.89 -1.76
N ARG A 127 11.38 3.05 -2.34
CA ARG A 127 11.34 4.33 -1.63
C ARG A 127 10.13 5.13 -2.06
N LEU A 128 9.59 5.95 -1.16
CA LEU A 128 8.56 6.93 -1.52
C LEU A 128 9.14 7.94 -2.51
N ASP A 129 8.37 8.23 -3.56
CA ASP A 129 8.68 9.31 -4.48
C ASP A 129 8.31 10.65 -3.82
N PRO A 130 9.25 11.60 -3.65
CA PRO A 130 8.96 12.84 -2.95
C PRO A 130 8.12 13.84 -3.76
N LYS A 131 7.89 13.59 -5.05
CA LYS A 131 7.22 14.52 -5.97
C LYS A 131 5.77 14.14 -6.23
N LEU A 132 5.45 12.85 -6.30
CA LEU A 132 4.11 12.37 -6.61
C LEU A 132 3.43 11.83 -5.34
N PHE A 133 2.73 12.75 -4.67
CA PHE A 133 1.81 12.46 -3.58
C PHE A 133 0.57 13.34 -3.74
N LEU A 134 -0.60 12.73 -3.82
CA LEU A 134 -1.87 13.43 -3.99
C LEU A 134 -2.75 13.19 -2.77
N GLN A 135 -3.30 14.26 -2.21
CA GLN A 135 -4.42 14.19 -1.28
C GLN A 135 -5.70 14.45 -2.08
N LEU A 136 -6.72 13.64 -1.85
CA LEU A 136 -7.95 13.63 -2.64
C LEU A 136 -9.16 14.09 -1.83
N ASP A 137 -8.93 14.97 -0.85
CA ASP A 137 -9.93 15.58 0.02
C ASP A 137 -10.94 14.54 0.58
N SER A 138 -12.22 14.68 0.23
CA SER A 138 -13.32 13.81 0.67
C SER A 138 -13.49 12.53 -0.16
N MET A 139 -12.71 12.37 -1.24
CA MET A 139 -12.70 11.17 -2.04
C MET A 139 -11.92 10.06 -1.34
N ARG A 140 -12.30 8.82 -1.67
CA ARG A 140 -11.67 7.61 -1.14
C ARG A 140 -11.15 6.80 -2.33
N PRO A 141 -9.89 7.03 -2.75
CA PRO A 141 -9.32 6.34 -3.89
C PRO A 141 -9.18 4.84 -3.59
N HIS A 142 -9.41 4.03 -4.61
CA HIS A 142 -9.33 2.57 -4.51
C HIS A 142 -8.43 2.05 -5.63
N GLN A 143 -8.94 1.31 -6.62
CA GLN A 143 -8.09 0.78 -7.69
C GLN A 143 -7.48 1.87 -8.58
N VAL A 144 -6.21 1.68 -8.95
CA VAL A 144 -5.49 2.47 -9.95
C VAL A 144 -5.43 1.65 -11.24
N ARG A 145 -5.59 2.30 -12.39
CA ARG A 145 -5.35 1.70 -13.70
C ARG A 145 -4.42 2.60 -14.50
N LEU A 146 -3.34 2.02 -15.01
CA LEU A 146 -2.36 2.78 -15.80
C LEU A 146 -2.73 2.71 -17.28
N GLU A 147 -2.61 3.86 -17.95
CA GLU A 147 -2.81 3.91 -19.39
C GLU A 147 -1.80 2.99 -20.10
N GLY A 148 -2.29 2.15 -21.02
CA GLY A 148 -1.47 1.15 -21.72
C GLY A 148 -1.27 -0.17 -20.96
N GLY A 149 -1.96 -0.35 -19.82
CA GLY A 149 -1.95 -1.58 -19.02
C GLY A 149 -0.95 -1.54 -17.86
N ASP A 150 -1.21 -2.38 -16.87
CA ASP A 150 -0.47 -2.52 -15.62
C ASP A 150 -0.35 -4.01 -15.24
N SER A 151 0.17 -4.29 -14.05
CA SER A 151 0.49 -5.66 -13.65
C SER A 151 -0.73 -6.46 -13.18
N SER A 152 -1.90 -5.81 -13.08
CA SER A 152 -3.14 -6.48 -12.67
C SER A 152 -4.31 -6.30 -13.67
N SER A 153 -4.08 -5.67 -14.83
CA SER A 153 -5.11 -5.42 -15.83
C SER A 153 -5.17 -6.45 -16.95
N ASP A 154 -4.05 -7.13 -17.22
CA ASP A 154 -3.86 -7.96 -18.41
C ASP A 154 -3.44 -9.38 -18.06
N SER A 155 -3.70 -10.29 -18.99
CA SER A 155 -3.18 -11.66 -18.98
C SER A 155 -2.59 -11.98 -20.35
N PHE A 156 -1.55 -12.83 -20.38
CA PHE A 156 -0.78 -13.12 -21.58
C PHE A 156 -0.94 -14.59 -21.98
N CYS A 157 -1.02 -14.83 -23.30
CA CYS A 157 -1.17 -16.18 -23.87
C CYS A 157 0.16 -16.75 -24.42
N PHE A 158 1.27 -16.04 -24.24
CA PHE A 158 2.59 -16.42 -24.72
C PHE A 158 3.62 -16.18 -23.61
N SER A 159 4.59 -17.09 -23.50
CA SER A 159 5.75 -17.01 -22.60
C SER A 159 6.89 -16.21 -23.20
#